data_AF-A0ABC8RM02-F1
#
_entry.id   AF-A0ABC8RM02-F1
#
_cell.length_a   1.000
_cell.length_b   1.000
_cell.length_c   1.000
_cell.angle_alpha   90.00
_cell.angle_beta   90.00
_cell.angle_gamma   90.00
#
_symmetry.space_group_name_H-M   'P 1'
#
loop_
_entity.id
_entity.type
_entity.pdbx_description
1 polymer ?
#
loop_
_entity_poly.entity_id
_entity_poly.type
_entity_poly.pdbx_seq_one_letter_code
_entity_poly.pdbx_strand_id
1 'polypeptide(L)'
;MSALGGPSRCGWVLGPSLDKIIKNVAWRKHSQLVASCKSVLDKLQSLADSESDPGSCTPIYGYSPSDAELVLQPLIMTLQSGSPKVVEPALDCAFRLFSFGFIRCEIDRSDDGTDSHGSSLIFRLIDSVCKCGGMGEEGIELGVLKTLLAAVRSPSVLIRGDCLVYIVRTCYNVYLGGQNGTNQICAKSVLAQMMIIVFTRVEQDSMFVNFRTASVAELLEFTDRNLNEGSSIQFVQNFINEVVEANEGVSDPEQRPELQNGDNSVSRAKEEKIELGNGDLNEGANLGDYTKIREDGFMLFKNLCKLSMKFSSQEHPDDQILLRGKILSLELLKVIMENAGPVWRTNERQVIQCFSRVFNLNLYSSQYHIFLSSCFCPNLKFLSGDLCLNCHGLGHISALPVKSDKKGFWNHIVEISWHASKTPKMEQCSS
;
A
#
# COMPACT_ATOMS: atom_id res chain seq x y z
N MET A 1 42.08 -0.07 6.77
CA MET A 1 40.87 0.63 7.24
C MET A 1 39.77 -0.41 7.31
N SER A 2 39.33 -0.80 8.50
CA SER A 2 38.14 -1.65 8.64
C SER A 2 36.95 -0.92 8.00
N ALA A 3 36.13 -1.63 7.23
CA ALA A 3 34.89 -1.07 6.71
C ALA A 3 34.02 -0.61 7.90
N LEU A 4 33.46 0.60 7.82
CA LEU A 4 32.44 1.06 8.77
C LEU A 4 31.26 0.09 8.69
N GLY A 5 31.01 -0.67 9.76
CA GLY A 5 29.98 -1.71 9.77
C GLY A 5 30.44 -3.14 10.06
N GLY A 6 31.75 -3.40 10.15
CA GLY A 6 32.26 -4.72 10.52
C GLY A 6 32.05 -5.78 9.43
N PRO A 7 32.05 -7.08 9.80
CA PRO A 7 32.03 -8.18 8.83
C PRO A 7 30.63 -8.57 8.33
N SER A 8 29.55 -8.12 8.97
CA SER A 8 28.18 -8.47 8.58
C SER A 8 27.65 -7.63 7.41
N ARG A 9 26.78 -8.24 6.59
CA ARG A 9 26.14 -7.56 5.45
C ARG A 9 25.21 -6.43 5.89
N CYS A 10 24.43 -6.67 6.95
CA CYS A 10 23.57 -5.65 7.55
C CYS A 10 24.42 -4.47 8.09
N GLY A 11 25.59 -4.78 8.65
CA GLY A 11 26.57 -3.80 9.10
C GLY A 11 27.08 -2.89 7.98
N TRP A 12 27.27 -3.39 6.76
CA TRP A 12 27.70 -2.57 5.61
C TRP A 12 26.69 -1.49 5.21
N VAL A 13 25.41 -1.70 5.52
CA VAL A 13 24.35 -0.69 5.31
C VAL A 13 24.26 0.26 6.50
N LEU A 14 24.28 -0.28 7.72
CA LEU A 14 24.10 0.50 8.95
C LEU A 14 25.32 1.40 9.24
N GLY A 15 26.53 0.86 9.10
CA GLY A 15 27.78 1.53 9.50
C GLY A 15 27.98 2.90 8.84
N PRO A 16 28.00 3.00 7.50
CA PRO A 16 28.18 4.27 6.81
C PRO A 16 27.05 5.27 7.12
N SER A 17 25.81 4.79 7.27
CA SER A 17 24.66 5.65 7.59
C SER A 17 24.74 6.22 9.00
N LEU A 18 25.11 5.40 10.00
CA LEU A 18 25.31 5.85 11.38
C LEU A 18 26.45 6.87 11.49
N ASP A 19 27.55 6.66 10.77
CA ASP A 19 28.66 7.62 10.70
C ASP A 19 28.22 8.95 10.05
N LYS A 20 27.44 8.89 8.96
CA LYS A 20 26.85 10.08 8.32
C LYS A 20 25.90 10.82 9.27
N ILE A 21 25.11 10.11 10.07
CA ILE A 21 24.24 10.70 11.10
C ILE A 21 25.08 11.41 12.18
N ILE A 22 26.11 10.76 12.72
CA ILE A 22 27.01 11.34 13.74
C ILE A 22 27.65 12.64 13.24
N LYS A 23 28.05 12.69 11.97
CA LYS A 23 28.68 13.87 11.36
C LYS A 23 27.72 15.05 11.15
N ASN A 24 26.42 14.78 10.99
CA ASN A 24 25.42 15.80 10.66
C ASN A 24 24.52 16.20 11.84
N VAL A 25 24.48 15.40 12.91
CA VAL A 25 23.64 15.67 14.07
C VAL A 25 24.18 16.84 14.90
N ALA A 26 23.29 17.71 15.34
CA ALA A 26 23.64 18.78 16.27
C ALA A 26 23.92 18.19 17.67
N TRP A 27 25.18 17.81 17.93
CA TRP A 27 25.59 17.10 19.15
C TRP A 27 25.04 17.70 20.44
N ARG A 28 25.05 19.04 20.58
CA ARG A 28 24.54 19.74 21.78
C ARG A 28 23.06 19.44 22.10
N LYS A 29 22.26 19.06 21.11
CA LYS A 29 20.83 18.74 21.26
C LYS A 29 20.56 17.23 21.33
N HIS A 30 21.46 16.40 20.81
CA HIS A 30 21.24 14.96 20.66
C HIS A 30 22.45 14.13 21.11
N SER A 31 23.00 14.43 22.28
CA SER A 31 24.18 13.73 22.84
C SER A 31 23.93 12.23 23.04
N GLN A 32 22.72 11.86 23.50
CA GLN A 32 22.33 10.45 23.64
C GLN A 32 22.27 9.73 22.29
N LEU A 33 21.76 10.37 21.23
CA LEU A 33 21.74 9.79 19.90
C LEU A 33 23.16 9.54 19.37
N VAL A 34 24.05 10.52 19.52
CA VAL A 34 25.47 10.37 19.13
C VAL A 34 26.12 9.20 19.87
N ALA A 35 25.90 9.11 21.20
CA ALA A 35 26.44 8.02 22.01
C ALA A 35 25.88 6.66 21.55
N SER A 36 24.59 6.59 21.26
CA SER A 36 23.93 5.38 20.76
C SER A 36 24.51 4.95 19.41
N CYS A 37 24.65 5.85 18.44
CA CYS A 37 25.23 5.54 17.13
C CYS A 37 26.68 5.03 17.25
N LYS A 38 27.51 5.67 18.11
CA LYS A 38 28.89 5.21 18.36
C LYS A 38 28.94 3.82 18.99
N SER A 39 28.12 3.59 20.02
CA SER A 39 28.04 2.28 20.67
C SER A 39 27.64 1.18 19.69
N VAL A 40 26.72 1.45 18.77
CA VAL A 40 26.32 0.49 17.73
C VAL A 40 27.43 0.28 16.71
N LEU A 41 28.13 1.33 16.27
CA LEU A 41 29.28 1.21 15.37
C LEU A 41 30.38 0.30 15.95
N ASP A 42 30.66 0.43 17.25
CA ASP A 42 31.61 -0.43 17.95
C ASP A 42 31.12 -1.88 18.00
N LYS A 43 29.83 -2.08 18.32
CA LYS A 43 29.22 -3.42 18.36
C LYS A 43 29.23 -4.11 16.99
N LEU A 44 28.95 -3.38 15.92
CA LEU A 44 28.94 -3.89 14.54
C LEU A 44 30.30 -4.50 14.14
N GLN A 45 31.42 -4.02 14.69
CA GLN A 45 32.75 -4.62 14.41
C GLN A 45 32.88 -6.06 14.89
N SER A 46 32.07 -6.47 15.88
CA SER A 46 32.06 -7.81 16.46
C SER A 46 30.94 -8.72 15.92
N LEU A 47 29.96 -8.15 15.21
CA LEU A 47 28.81 -8.88 14.70
C LEU A 47 29.14 -9.46 13.33
N ALA A 48 29.05 -10.79 13.20
CA ALA A 48 29.11 -11.50 11.93
C ALA A 48 27.71 -11.98 11.54
N ASP A 49 27.51 -12.23 10.24
CA ASP A 49 26.30 -12.91 9.78
C ASP A 49 26.26 -14.30 10.44
N SER A 50 25.19 -14.60 11.19
CA SER A 50 25.00 -15.94 11.77
C SER A 50 24.95 -17.00 10.66
N GLU A 51 25.74 -18.08 10.81
CA GLU A 51 25.77 -19.22 9.85
C GLU A 51 24.50 -20.08 9.90
N SER A 52 23.63 -19.89 10.92
CA SER A 52 22.41 -20.68 11.08
C SER A 52 21.24 -20.15 10.26
N ASP A 53 20.92 -20.90 9.22
CA ASP A 53 19.67 -21.10 8.49
C ASP A 53 18.89 -19.84 7.99
N PRO A 54 18.64 -19.71 6.67
CA PRO A 54 17.65 -18.76 6.11
C PRO A 54 16.25 -18.79 6.72
N GLY A 55 15.90 -19.83 7.49
CA GLY A 55 14.64 -19.97 8.21
C GLY A 55 14.55 -19.29 9.58
N SER A 56 15.59 -18.61 10.07
CA SER A 56 15.47 -17.90 11.36
C SER A 56 14.44 -16.76 11.28
N CYS A 57 13.42 -16.79 12.14
CA CYS A 57 12.36 -15.77 12.23
C CYS A 57 12.85 -14.46 12.88
N THR A 58 14.14 -14.12 12.76
CA THR A 58 14.65 -12.86 13.33
C THR A 58 14.29 -11.70 12.41
N PRO A 59 13.93 -10.54 12.97
CA PRO A 59 13.50 -9.37 12.19
C PRO A 59 14.59 -8.83 11.27
N ILE A 60 15.87 -9.11 11.59
CA ILE A 60 17.04 -8.69 10.82
C ILE A 60 17.90 -9.91 10.50
N TYR A 61 18.12 -10.11 9.20
CA TYR A 61 18.96 -11.16 8.67
C TYR A 61 20.35 -11.17 9.29
N GLY A 62 20.79 -12.34 9.74
CA GLY A 62 22.12 -12.56 10.31
C GLY A 62 22.27 -12.15 11.77
N TYR A 63 21.27 -11.50 12.38
CA TYR A 63 21.32 -11.03 13.78
C TYR A 63 20.32 -11.73 14.70
N SER A 64 20.69 -11.85 15.97
CA SER A 64 19.77 -12.25 17.03
C SER A 64 18.70 -11.17 17.25
N PRO A 65 17.52 -11.47 17.82
CA PRO A 65 16.51 -10.46 18.14
C PRO A 65 17.05 -9.32 19.02
N SER A 66 17.94 -9.63 19.96
CA SER A 66 18.55 -8.64 20.85
C SER A 66 19.55 -7.74 20.12
N ASP A 67 20.36 -8.31 19.23
CA ASP A 67 21.26 -7.51 18.39
C ASP A 67 20.46 -6.67 17.38
N ALA A 68 19.36 -7.19 16.84
CA ALA A 68 18.46 -6.46 15.93
C ALA A 68 17.86 -5.21 16.61
N GLU A 69 17.34 -5.33 17.83
CA GLU A 69 16.85 -4.18 18.62
C GLU A 69 17.97 -3.16 18.82
N LEU A 70 19.14 -3.62 19.27
CA LEU A 70 20.28 -2.77 19.56
C LEU A 70 20.72 -1.97 18.32
N VAL A 71 20.82 -2.61 17.15
CA VAL A 71 21.35 -1.96 15.94
C VAL A 71 20.34 -1.02 15.26
N LEU A 72 19.03 -1.29 15.39
CA LEU A 72 17.98 -0.45 14.81
C LEU A 72 17.58 0.72 15.71
N GLN A 73 17.80 0.62 17.02
CA GLN A 73 17.39 1.66 17.96
C GLN A 73 17.92 3.07 17.62
N PRO A 74 19.21 3.30 17.27
CA PRO A 74 19.69 4.63 16.89
C PRO A 74 19.04 5.14 15.59
N LEU A 75 18.68 4.23 14.68
CA LEU A 75 18.01 4.59 13.43
C LEU A 75 16.59 5.12 13.72
N ILE A 76 15.85 4.42 14.57
CA ILE A 76 14.50 4.83 15.03
C ILE A 76 14.58 6.18 15.75
N MET A 77 15.53 6.34 16.67
CA MET A 77 15.74 7.62 17.38
C MET A 77 16.09 8.76 16.42
N THR A 78 16.82 8.49 15.34
CA THR A 78 17.17 9.50 14.33
C THR A 78 15.93 9.95 13.55
N LEU A 79 15.08 9.02 13.11
CA LEU A 79 13.82 9.34 12.42
C LEU A 79 12.88 10.15 13.32
N GLN A 80 12.88 9.86 14.63
CA GLN A 80 12.09 10.59 15.63
C GLN A 80 12.70 11.93 16.07
N SER A 81 13.91 12.27 15.62
CA SER A 81 14.62 13.48 16.06
C SER A 81 13.99 14.78 15.57
N GLY A 82 13.18 14.73 14.51
CA GLY A 82 12.59 15.90 13.86
C GLY A 82 13.61 16.80 13.15
N SER A 83 14.86 16.34 12.96
CA SER A 83 15.91 17.13 12.31
C SER A 83 16.13 16.68 10.86
N PRO A 84 15.77 17.51 9.85
CA PRO A 84 15.85 17.12 8.43
C PRO A 84 17.22 16.58 7.99
N LYS A 85 18.31 17.20 8.49
CA LYS A 85 19.70 16.87 8.14
C LYS A 85 20.10 15.43 8.47
N VAL A 86 19.46 14.81 9.46
CA VAL A 86 19.77 13.43 9.89
C VAL A 86 18.66 12.45 9.56
N VAL A 87 17.44 12.92 9.33
CA VAL A 87 16.32 12.09 8.89
C VAL A 87 16.56 11.54 7.48
N GLU A 88 17.08 12.35 6.55
CA GLU A 88 17.36 11.89 5.19
C GLU A 88 18.33 10.69 5.12
N PRO A 89 19.53 10.71 5.75
CA PRO A 89 20.39 9.52 5.76
C PRO A 89 19.81 8.33 6.55
N ALA A 90 18.92 8.58 7.51
CA ALA A 90 18.20 7.50 8.20
C ALA A 90 17.15 6.84 7.28
N LEU A 91 16.42 7.62 6.48
CA LEU A 91 15.50 7.10 5.47
C LEU A 91 16.24 6.29 4.39
N ASP A 92 17.37 6.78 3.88
CA ASP A 92 18.18 6.01 2.91
C ASP A 92 18.67 4.66 3.50
N CYS A 93 19.06 4.66 4.78
CA CYS A 93 19.43 3.43 5.48
C CYS A 93 18.25 2.45 5.58
N ALA A 94 17.07 2.91 6.01
CA ALA A 94 15.86 2.10 6.09
C ALA A 94 15.46 1.55 4.71
N PHE A 95 15.49 2.39 3.66
CA PHE A 95 15.23 1.99 2.28
C PHE A 95 16.13 0.83 1.86
N ARG A 96 17.44 0.90 2.13
CA ARG A 96 18.41 -0.16 1.78
C ARG A 96 18.16 -1.44 2.56
N LEU A 97 17.82 -1.35 3.85
CA LEU A 97 17.51 -2.52 4.69
C LEU A 97 16.31 -3.31 4.14
N PHE A 98 15.25 -2.60 3.72
CA PHE A 98 14.10 -3.23 3.06
C PHE A 98 14.44 -3.76 1.67
N SER A 99 15.13 -2.96 0.86
CA SER A 99 15.43 -3.29 -0.53
C SER A 99 16.30 -4.53 -0.66
N PHE A 100 17.34 -4.64 0.18
CA PHE A 100 18.25 -5.78 0.16
C PHE A 100 17.68 -7.03 0.85
N GLY A 101 16.45 -6.99 1.39
CA GLY A 101 15.84 -8.13 2.08
C GLY A 101 16.51 -8.47 3.41
N PHE A 102 17.18 -7.50 4.05
CA PHE A 102 17.74 -7.68 5.39
C PHE A 102 16.67 -7.65 6.47
N ILE A 103 15.55 -6.96 6.24
CA ILE A 103 14.38 -7.02 7.12
C ILE A 103 13.51 -8.21 6.71
N ARG A 104 13.21 -9.09 7.67
CA ARG A 104 12.40 -10.31 7.47
C ARG A 104 11.36 -10.43 8.59
N CYS A 105 10.10 -10.13 8.31
CA CYS A 105 9.08 -10.16 9.35
C CYS A 105 7.66 -10.18 8.79
N GLU A 106 6.74 -10.70 9.61
CA GLU A 106 5.33 -10.34 9.55
C GLU A 106 5.12 -9.12 10.46
N ILE A 107 4.54 -8.06 9.93
CA ILE A 107 4.28 -6.80 10.62
C ILE A 107 2.78 -6.70 10.86
N ASP A 108 2.38 -6.76 12.11
CA ASP A 108 1.00 -6.52 12.53
C ASP A 108 0.93 -5.30 13.45
N ARG A 109 -0.17 -4.57 13.36
CA ARG A 109 -0.50 -3.46 14.26
C ARG A 109 -1.30 -3.94 15.48
N SER A 110 -1.88 -5.15 15.44
CA SER A 110 -2.68 -5.69 16.53
C SER A 110 -1.84 -5.89 17.79
N ASP A 111 -2.22 -5.17 18.85
CA ASP A 111 -1.69 -5.30 20.22
C ASP A 111 -2.27 -6.54 20.92
N ASP A 112 -2.39 -7.66 20.20
CA ASP A 112 -3.05 -8.86 20.70
C ASP A 112 -2.13 -9.66 21.64
N GLY A 113 -1.52 -9.01 22.64
CA GLY A 113 -0.85 -9.60 23.82
C GLY A 113 0.26 -10.65 23.60
N THR A 114 0.48 -11.12 22.37
CA THR A 114 1.49 -12.11 21.98
C THR A 114 2.65 -11.33 21.39
N ASP A 115 3.54 -10.87 22.28
CA ASP A 115 4.72 -10.08 21.96
C ASP A 115 5.66 -10.82 20.99
N SER A 116 5.39 -10.68 19.70
CA SER A 116 6.39 -10.82 18.65
C SER A 116 7.29 -9.59 18.72
N HIS A 117 8.29 -9.60 19.60
CA HIS A 117 9.23 -8.49 19.80
C HIS A 117 9.84 -7.98 18.47
N GLY A 118 10.03 -8.86 17.48
CA GLY A 118 10.51 -8.49 16.15
C GLY A 118 9.50 -7.72 15.29
N SER A 119 8.21 -8.11 15.32
CA SER A 119 7.13 -7.37 14.63
C SER A 119 6.98 -5.96 15.21
N SER A 120 7.04 -5.84 16.54
CA SER A 120 6.96 -4.55 17.24
C SER A 120 8.12 -3.61 16.89
N LEU A 121 9.35 -4.12 16.80
CA LEU A 121 10.52 -3.32 16.43
C LEU A 121 10.43 -2.78 15.00
N ILE A 122 10.11 -3.63 14.02
CA ILE A 122 10.01 -3.20 12.62
C ILE A 122 8.78 -2.30 12.43
N PHE A 123 7.68 -2.57 13.14
CA PHE A 123 6.54 -1.64 13.18
C PHE A 123 6.95 -0.26 13.71
N ARG A 124 7.73 -0.17 14.80
CA ARG A 124 8.26 1.12 15.32
C ARG A 124 9.14 1.84 14.28
N LEU A 125 9.92 1.10 13.49
CA LEU A 125 10.69 1.65 12.39
C LEU A 125 9.77 2.24 11.32
N ILE A 126 8.78 1.47 10.84
CA ILE A 126 7.80 1.94 9.84
C ILE A 126 6.99 3.12 10.37
N ASP A 127 6.50 3.07 11.60
CA ASP A 127 5.76 4.17 12.25
C ASP A 127 6.60 5.46 12.30
N SER A 128 7.89 5.32 12.62
CA SER A 128 8.82 6.46 12.62
C SER A 128 9.04 7.01 11.20
N VAL A 129 9.18 6.15 10.19
CA VAL A 129 9.24 6.55 8.77
C VAL A 129 7.95 7.28 8.36
N CYS A 130 6.78 6.74 8.71
CA CYS A 130 5.50 7.35 8.34
C CYS A 130 5.32 8.74 8.95
N LYS A 131 5.75 8.94 10.21
CA LYS A 131 5.72 10.24 10.89
C LYS A 131 6.62 11.29 10.23
N CYS A 132 7.71 10.89 9.58
CA CYS A 132 8.57 11.81 8.81
C CYS A 132 7.84 12.45 7.62
N GLY A 133 6.78 11.81 7.08
CA GLY A 133 6.02 12.35 5.96
C GLY A 133 5.28 13.66 6.26
N GLY A 134 5.07 13.98 7.55
CA GLY A 134 4.43 15.23 7.99
C GLY A 134 5.39 16.41 8.21
N MET A 135 6.68 16.26 7.89
CA MET A 135 7.69 17.29 8.16
C MET A 135 7.66 18.47 7.17
N GLY A 136 6.99 18.33 6.02
CA GLY A 136 6.87 19.40 5.01
C GLY A 136 8.16 19.69 4.23
N GLU A 137 9.13 18.78 4.26
CA GLU A 137 10.40 18.87 3.55
C GLU A 137 10.39 17.93 2.34
N GLU A 138 10.54 18.47 1.13
CA GLU A 138 10.35 17.72 -0.12
C GLU A 138 11.27 16.49 -0.23
N GLY A 139 12.54 16.61 0.17
CA GLY A 139 13.50 15.50 0.15
C GLY A 139 13.14 14.39 1.15
N ILE A 140 12.54 14.75 2.29
CA ILE A 140 12.08 13.79 3.29
C ILE A 140 10.85 13.06 2.77
N GLU A 141 9.89 13.77 2.17
CA GLU A 141 8.71 13.16 1.55
C GLU A 141 9.10 12.10 0.52
N LEU A 142 10.04 12.41 -0.38
CA LEU A 142 10.57 11.45 -1.34
C LEU A 142 11.24 10.26 -0.66
N GLY A 143 12.05 10.48 0.38
CA GLY A 143 12.67 9.41 1.17
C GLY A 143 11.65 8.49 1.85
N VAL A 144 10.54 9.05 2.37
CA VAL A 144 9.44 8.30 2.98
C VAL A 144 8.73 7.45 1.92
N LEU A 145 8.34 8.03 0.80
CA LEU A 145 7.72 7.32 -0.32
C LEU A 145 8.59 6.15 -0.81
N LYS A 146 9.89 6.41 -0.96
CA LYS A 146 10.88 5.42 -1.41
C LYS A 146 11.01 4.25 -0.43
N THR A 147 11.12 4.55 0.87
CA THR A 147 11.28 3.55 1.93
C THR A 147 10.03 2.69 2.08
N LEU A 148 8.85 3.32 2.07
CA LEU A 148 7.58 2.60 2.20
C LEU A 148 7.29 1.71 1.00
N LEU A 149 7.60 2.16 -0.22
CA LEU A 149 7.49 1.31 -1.40
C LEU A 149 8.45 0.12 -1.33
N ALA A 150 9.69 0.31 -0.88
CA ALA A 150 10.63 -0.79 -0.69
C ALA A 150 10.13 -1.82 0.35
N ALA A 151 9.51 -1.36 1.44
CA ALA A 151 8.90 -2.25 2.43
C ALA A 151 7.76 -3.09 1.83
N VAL A 152 6.85 -2.46 1.08
CA VAL A 152 5.74 -3.17 0.40
C VAL A 152 6.29 -4.11 -0.70
N ARG A 153 7.32 -3.70 -1.43
CA ARG A 153 7.94 -4.48 -2.51
C ARG A 153 8.64 -5.76 -2.00
N SER A 154 9.26 -5.70 -0.82
CA SER A 154 10.04 -6.83 -0.31
C SER A 154 9.16 -8.07 -0.10
N PRO A 155 9.52 -9.24 -0.65
CA PRO A 155 8.80 -10.50 -0.44
C PRO A 155 9.09 -11.10 0.93
N SER A 156 10.13 -10.61 1.62
CA SER A 156 10.49 -11.04 2.98
C SER A 156 9.72 -10.30 4.08
N VAL A 157 8.86 -9.34 3.70
CA VAL A 157 8.11 -8.49 4.64
C VAL A 157 6.61 -8.60 4.34
N LEU A 158 5.88 -9.33 5.20
CA LEU A 158 4.43 -9.42 5.11
C LEU A 158 3.81 -8.33 5.99
N ILE A 159 3.12 -7.37 5.39
CA ILE A 159 2.50 -6.24 6.09
C ILE A 159 1.00 -6.52 6.25
N ARG A 160 0.54 -6.70 7.49
CA ARG A 160 -0.83 -7.09 7.81
C ARG A 160 -1.77 -5.89 7.94
N GLY A 161 -3.04 -6.12 7.56
CA GLY A 161 -4.23 -5.32 7.84
C GLY A 161 -4.04 -3.81 7.97
N ASP A 162 -4.26 -3.31 9.18
CA ASP A 162 -4.22 -1.87 9.47
C ASP A 162 -2.85 -1.23 9.29
N CYS A 163 -1.76 -2.00 9.37
CA CYS A 163 -0.42 -1.49 9.09
C CYS A 163 -0.28 -1.17 7.59
N LEU A 164 -0.74 -2.06 6.70
CA LEU A 164 -0.73 -1.83 5.26
C LEU A 164 -1.59 -0.61 4.89
N VAL A 165 -2.80 -0.52 5.46
CA VAL A 165 -3.67 0.63 5.29
C VAL A 165 -3.03 1.92 5.80
N TYR A 166 -2.28 1.87 6.90
CA TYR A 166 -1.57 3.03 7.45
C TYR A 166 -0.43 3.52 6.54
N ILE A 167 0.35 2.60 5.97
CA ILE A 167 1.40 2.91 4.99
C ILE A 167 0.81 3.58 3.75
N VAL A 168 -0.23 2.98 3.16
CA VAL A 168 -0.92 3.55 1.98
C VAL A 168 -1.49 4.93 2.30
N ARG A 169 -2.12 5.10 3.48
CA ARG A 169 -2.63 6.40 3.92
C ARG A 169 -1.53 7.44 4.07
N THR A 170 -0.34 7.05 4.51
CA THR A 170 0.79 7.97 4.63
C THR A 170 1.22 8.50 3.26
N CYS A 171 1.42 7.63 2.27
CA CYS A 171 1.72 8.04 0.90
C CYS A 171 0.60 8.88 0.28
N TYR A 172 -0.66 8.53 0.58
CA TYR A 172 -1.84 9.29 0.16
C TYR A 172 -1.86 10.71 0.75
N ASN A 173 -1.47 10.87 2.01
CA ASN A 173 -1.36 12.18 2.65
C ASN A 173 -0.23 13.01 2.07
N VAL A 174 0.90 12.41 1.69
CA VAL A 174 1.97 13.11 0.95
C VAL A 174 1.45 13.64 -0.39
N TYR A 175 0.62 12.86 -1.11
CA TYR A 175 -0.02 13.35 -2.33
C TYR A 175 -0.97 14.53 -2.08
N LEU A 176 -1.78 14.48 -1.02
CA LEU A 176 -2.75 15.53 -0.72
C LEU A 176 -2.11 16.81 -0.17
N GLY A 177 -1.13 16.66 0.71
CA GLY A 177 -0.44 17.76 1.37
C GLY A 177 0.74 18.31 0.57
N GLY A 178 1.22 17.58 -0.43
CA GLY A 178 2.38 17.97 -1.23
C GLY A 178 2.15 19.32 -1.90
N GLN A 179 3.10 20.22 -1.80
CA GLN A 179 3.05 21.54 -2.46
C GLN A 179 3.72 21.51 -3.84
N ASN A 180 4.66 20.59 -4.03
CA ASN A 180 5.39 20.37 -5.28
C ASN A 180 4.66 19.33 -6.16
N GLY A 181 4.40 19.72 -7.41
CA GLY A 181 3.79 18.85 -8.42
C GLY A 181 4.55 17.53 -8.64
N THR A 182 5.88 17.56 -8.61
CA THR A 182 6.71 16.35 -8.78
C THR A 182 6.54 15.37 -7.63
N ASN A 183 6.52 15.85 -6.38
CA ASN A 183 6.28 14.99 -5.21
C ASN A 183 4.87 14.39 -5.22
N GLN A 184 3.88 15.15 -5.68
CA GLN A 184 2.53 14.63 -5.87
C GLN A 184 2.50 13.52 -6.93
N ILE A 185 3.16 13.71 -8.08
CA ILE A 185 3.28 12.66 -9.10
C ILE A 185 4.01 11.44 -8.52
N CYS A 186 5.11 11.63 -7.78
CA CYS A 186 5.82 10.55 -7.09
C CYS A 186 4.91 9.77 -6.14
N ALA A 187 4.18 10.47 -5.27
CA ALA A 187 3.28 9.84 -4.32
C ALA A 187 2.18 9.04 -5.01
N LYS A 188 1.57 9.60 -6.07
CA LYS A 188 0.56 8.90 -6.88
C LYS A 188 1.13 7.66 -7.56
N SER A 189 2.31 7.75 -8.18
CA SER A 189 2.97 6.61 -8.84
C SER A 189 3.39 5.53 -7.85
N VAL A 190 3.86 5.91 -6.66
CA VAL A 190 4.18 4.97 -5.58
C VAL A 190 2.93 4.24 -5.11
N LEU A 191 1.82 4.95 -4.88
CA LEU A 191 0.55 4.33 -4.51
C LEU A 191 0.06 3.35 -5.57
N ALA A 192 0.13 3.73 -6.86
CA ALA A 192 -0.22 2.84 -7.95
C ALA A 192 0.66 1.59 -7.98
N GLN A 193 1.98 1.75 -7.82
CA GLN A 193 2.92 0.61 -7.75
C GLN A 193 2.62 -0.31 -6.55
N MET A 194 2.30 0.26 -5.38
CA MET A 194 1.87 -0.52 -4.21
C MET A 194 0.61 -1.32 -4.51
N MET A 195 -0.39 -0.72 -5.19
CA MET A 195 -1.60 -1.43 -5.57
C MET A 195 -1.28 -2.59 -6.52
N ILE A 196 -0.43 -2.38 -7.53
CA ILE A 196 -0.03 -3.45 -8.45
C ILE A 196 0.63 -4.60 -7.69
N ILE A 197 1.59 -4.31 -6.80
CA ILE A 197 2.29 -5.34 -6.01
C ILE A 197 1.29 -6.12 -5.14
N VAL A 198 0.55 -5.41 -4.27
CA VAL A 198 -0.37 -6.05 -3.31
C VAL A 198 -1.41 -6.89 -4.02
N PHE A 199 -2.02 -6.38 -5.09
CA PHE A 199 -3.12 -7.10 -5.73
C PHE A 199 -2.63 -8.22 -6.66
N THR A 200 -1.39 -8.16 -7.16
CA THR A 200 -0.74 -9.31 -7.79
C THR A 200 -0.49 -10.43 -6.77
N ARG A 201 -0.04 -10.07 -5.55
CA ARG A 201 0.13 -11.02 -4.44
C ARG A 201 -1.19 -11.65 -4.00
N VAL A 202 -2.27 -10.88 -3.95
CA VAL A 202 -3.61 -11.39 -3.61
C VAL A 202 -4.11 -12.38 -4.66
N GLU A 203 -3.91 -12.08 -5.95
CA GLU A 203 -4.33 -12.93 -7.06
C GLU A 203 -3.58 -14.27 -7.06
N GLN A 204 -2.26 -14.22 -6.89
CA GLN A 204 -1.39 -15.41 -6.88
C GLN A 204 -1.28 -16.08 -5.51
N ASP A 205 -1.83 -15.44 -4.48
CA ASP A 205 -1.75 -15.85 -3.08
C ASP A 205 -0.31 -16.16 -2.61
N SER A 206 0.62 -15.28 -2.98
CA SER A 206 2.05 -15.47 -2.79
C SER A 206 2.73 -14.14 -2.51
N MET A 207 3.77 -14.13 -1.67
CA MET A 207 4.64 -12.96 -1.49
C MET A 207 5.64 -12.80 -2.64
N PHE A 208 5.99 -13.91 -3.29
CA PHE A 208 6.90 -13.98 -4.43
C PHE A 208 6.10 -13.95 -5.72
N VAL A 209 5.89 -12.76 -6.25
CA VAL A 209 5.14 -12.55 -7.49
C VAL A 209 5.93 -11.70 -8.46
N ASN A 210 5.75 -11.97 -9.75
CA ASN A 210 6.22 -11.09 -10.80
C ASN A 210 5.14 -10.05 -11.06
N PHE A 211 5.46 -8.78 -10.78
CA PHE A 211 4.57 -7.64 -11.02
C PHE A 211 5.19 -6.71 -12.06
N ARG A 212 4.34 -5.98 -12.79
CA ARG A 212 4.79 -4.95 -13.72
C ARG A 212 5.12 -3.65 -13.00
N THR A 213 6.06 -2.89 -13.56
CA THR A 213 6.30 -1.51 -13.15
C THR A 213 5.22 -0.60 -13.73
N ALA A 214 4.70 0.32 -12.93
CA ALA A 214 3.73 1.31 -13.36
C ALA A 214 4.36 2.32 -14.35
N SER A 215 3.61 2.64 -15.42
CA SER A 215 3.96 3.70 -16.35
C SER A 215 3.43 5.04 -15.82
N VAL A 216 4.33 5.96 -15.49
CA VAL A 216 3.93 7.30 -15.00
C VAL A 216 3.17 8.07 -16.07
N ALA A 217 3.54 7.91 -17.35
CA ALA A 217 2.84 8.56 -18.45
C ALA A 217 1.37 8.13 -18.52
N GLU A 218 1.09 6.81 -18.47
CA GLU A 218 -0.27 6.26 -18.50
C GLU A 218 -1.10 6.72 -17.29
N LEU A 219 -0.48 6.79 -16.10
CA LEU A 219 -1.13 7.24 -14.88
C LEU A 219 -1.56 8.71 -14.92
N LEU A 220 -0.90 9.53 -15.75
CA LEU A 220 -1.14 10.96 -15.88
C LEU A 220 -1.97 11.35 -17.10
N GLU A 221 -2.29 10.42 -18.01
CA GLU A 221 -3.07 10.70 -19.23
C GLU A 221 -4.43 11.38 -18.95
N PHE A 222 -5.01 11.15 -17.77
CA PHE A 222 -6.33 11.66 -17.37
C PHE A 222 -6.27 12.77 -16.30
N THR A 223 -5.10 13.11 -15.78
CA THR A 223 -4.93 14.05 -14.66
C THR A 223 -4.29 15.36 -15.12
N ASP A 224 -4.66 16.47 -14.47
CA ASP A 224 -4.35 17.87 -14.80
C ASP A 224 -3.15 18.14 -15.72
N ARG A 225 -3.43 18.80 -16.85
CA ARG A 225 -2.45 19.31 -17.83
C ARG A 225 -1.41 20.27 -17.21
N ASN A 226 -1.62 20.73 -15.98
CA ASN A 226 -0.75 21.65 -15.24
C ASN A 226 0.46 20.96 -14.58
N LEU A 227 0.52 19.62 -14.54
CA LEU A 227 1.63 18.85 -13.94
C LEU A 227 2.52 18.13 -14.97
N ASN A 228 2.18 18.22 -16.27
CA ASN A 228 2.84 17.50 -17.36
C ASN A 228 4.09 18.21 -17.89
N GLU A 229 5.04 18.50 -17.00
CA GLU A 229 6.42 18.79 -17.43
C GLU A 229 7.11 17.46 -17.74
N GLY A 230 7.56 17.25 -18.98
CA GLY A 230 8.19 15.99 -19.40
C GLY A 230 9.40 15.57 -18.54
N SER A 231 10.08 16.54 -17.93
CA SER A 231 11.14 16.33 -16.93
C SER A 231 10.64 15.62 -15.67
N SER A 232 9.48 16.01 -15.14
CA SER A 232 8.90 15.43 -13.92
C SER A 232 8.44 13.99 -14.16
N ILE A 233 7.86 13.69 -15.33
CA ILE A 233 7.47 12.32 -15.70
C ILE A 233 8.71 11.41 -15.73
N GLN A 234 9.79 11.83 -16.39
CA GLN A 234 11.02 11.04 -16.46
C GLN A 234 11.65 10.85 -15.08
N PHE A 235 11.69 11.91 -14.26
CA PHE A 235 12.19 11.84 -12.90
C PHE A 235 11.42 10.82 -12.06
N VAL A 236 10.08 10.88 -12.08
CA VAL A 236 9.26 9.96 -11.29
C VAL A 236 9.38 8.53 -11.81
N GLN A 237 9.45 8.33 -13.14
CA GLN A 237 9.65 6.99 -13.69
C GLN A 237 10.99 6.40 -13.22
N ASN A 238 12.07 7.18 -13.24
CA ASN A 238 13.37 6.75 -12.72
C ASN A 238 13.30 6.44 -11.22
N PHE A 239 12.57 7.26 -10.45
CA PHE A 239 12.37 7.04 -9.02
C PHE A 239 11.66 5.71 -8.73
N ILE A 240 10.59 5.37 -9.46
CA ILE A 240 9.90 4.09 -9.30
C ILE A 240 10.81 2.92 -9.73
N ASN A 241 11.47 3.05 -10.88
CA ASN A 241 12.38 2.02 -11.38
C ASN A 241 13.51 1.74 -10.37
N GLU A 242 14.09 2.78 -9.77
CA GLU A 242 15.13 2.62 -8.74
C GLU A 242 14.64 1.74 -7.58
N VAL A 243 13.41 1.92 -7.11
CA VAL A 243 12.87 1.12 -6.00
C VAL A 243 12.50 -0.28 -6.44
N VAL A 244 11.90 -0.44 -7.62
CA VAL A 244 11.46 -1.73 -8.16
C VAL A 244 12.65 -2.62 -8.52
N GLU A 245 13.72 -2.04 -9.06
CA GLU A 245 14.94 -2.74 -9.47
C GLU A 245 16.00 -2.82 -8.35
N ALA A 246 15.76 -2.21 -7.19
CA ALA A 246 16.68 -2.30 -6.06
C ALA A 246 16.80 -3.77 -5.60
N ASN A 247 17.93 -4.39 -5.94
CA ASN A 247 18.23 -5.81 -5.73
C ASN A 247 17.94 -6.27 -4.30
N GLU A 248 17.42 -7.49 -4.17
CA GLU A 248 17.43 -8.27 -2.93
C GLU A 248 18.79 -8.94 -2.80
N GLY A 249 19.56 -8.59 -1.77
CA GLY A 249 20.93 -9.03 -1.58
C GLY A 249 21.04 -10.47 -1.07
N VAL A 250 20.45 -11.46 -1.72
CA VAL A 250 20.78 -12.89 -1.59
C VAL A 250 20.38 -13.64 -2.87
N SER A 251 21.36 -13.91 -3.75
CA SER A 251 21.20 -14.84 -4.87
C SER A 251 21.33 -16.28 -4.38
N ASP A 252 20.27 -16.85 -3.81
CA ASP A 252 20.05 -18.30 -3.83
C ASP A 252 18.53 -18.60 -3.74
N PRO A 253 17.89 -19.14 -4.80
CA PRO A 253 16.45 -19.41 -4.81
C PRO A 253 15.99 -20.51 -3.85
N GLU A 254 16.90 -21.30 -3.27
CA GLU A 254 16.58 -22.42 -2.35
C GLU A 254 16.56 -22.05 -0.86
N GLN A 255 16.86 -20.80 -0.50
CA GLN A 255 17.07 -20.35 0.91
C GLN A 255 16.10 -19.24 1.36
N ARG A 256 14.81 -19.39 1.05
CA ARG A 256 13.80 -18.35 1.32
C ARG A 256 12.85 -18.80 2.43
N PRO A 257 12.63 -17.99 3.49
CA PRO A 257 11.74 -18.37 4.58
C PRO A 257 10.30 -18.54 4.06
N GLU A 258 9.74 -19.72 4.26
CA GLU A 258 8.31 -19.98 4.09
C GLU A 258 7.57 -19.32 5.26
N LEU A 259 6.98 -18.15 5.03
CA LEU A 259 5.95 -17.62 5.92
C LEU A 259 4.73 -18.54 5.76
N GLN A 260 4.63 -19.58 6.60
CA GLN A 260 3.63 -20.64 6.51
C GLN A 260 2.20 -20.06 6.58
N ASN A 261 1.38 -20.39 5.57
CA ASN A 261 -0.07 -20.29 5.66
C ASN A 261 -0.55 -21.30 6.71
N GLY A 262 -1.22 -20.81 7.76
CA GLY A 262 -1.62 -21.60 8.91
C GLY A 262 -2.47 -22.83 8.54
N ASP A 263 -2.09 -23.97 9.11
CA ASP A 263 -2.74 -25.27 8.95
C ASP A 263 -4.09 -25.30 9.68
N ASN A 264 -5.13 -25.81 9.01
CA ASN A 264 -6.52 -25.80 9.46
C ASN A 264 -6.76 -26.96 10.44
N SER A 265 -6.83 -26.70 11.76
CA SER A 265 -7.29 -27.69 12.75
C SER A 265 -8.53 -27.19 13.51
N VAL A 266 -9.65 -27.85 13.22
CA VAL A 266 -11.00 -27.58 13.74
C VAL A 266 -11.10 -27.96 15.21
N SER A 267 -11.59 -27.07 16.06
CA SER A 267 -12.26 -27.45 17.30
C SER A 267 -13.45 -26.53 17.60
N ARG A 268 -14.53 -27.16 18.07
CA ARG A 268 -15.94 -26.72 18.02
C ARG A 268 -16.46 -26.50 19.44
N ALA A 269 -17.18 -25.39 19.67
CA ALA A 269 -18.15 -25.07 20.75
C ALA A 269 -17.97 -23.60 21.19
N LYS A 270 -18.96 -22.75 21.49
CA LYS A 270 -20.42 -22.82 21.69
C LYS A 270 -20.97 -21.38 21.50
N GLU A 271 -22.20 -21.25 21.02
CA GLU A 271 -22.96 -20.00 20.96
C GLU A 271 -23.44 -19.55 22.35
N GLU A 272 -23.46 -18.23 22.57
CA GLU A 272 -24.50 -17.57 23.39
C GLU A 272 -24.77 -16.14 22.87
N LYS A 273 -26.06 -15.84 22.67
CA LYS A 273 -26.65 -14.58 22.15
C LYS A 273 -26.80 -13.53 23.25
N ILE A 274 -26.56 -12.24 22.92
CA ILE A 274 -27.40 -11.09 23.36
C ILE A 274 -27.39 -9.99 22.25
N GLU A 275 -28.57 -9.52 21.85
CA GLU A 275 -28.82 -8.42 20.89
C GLU A 275 -28.89 -7.04 21.58
N LEU A 276 -28.50 -5.95 20.87
CA LEU A 276 -29.35 -4.79 20.50
C LEU A 276 -28.55 -3.61 19.86
N GLY A 277 -28.70 -3.43 18.54
CA GLY A 277 -29.10 -2.17 17.87
C GLY A 277 -28.11 -1.00 17.61
N ASN A 278 -27.47 -0.95 16.42
CA ASN A 278 -27.58 0.16 15.44
C ASN A 278 -26.75 -0.11 14.16
N GLY A 279 -27.43 -0.35 13.04
CA GLY A 279 -26.98 -0.05 11.66
C GLY A 279 -25.66 -0.63 11.12
N ASP A 280 -25.03 -1.58 11.79
CA ASP A 280 -23.69 -2.06 11.43
C ASP A 280 -23.69 -3.15 10.34
N LEU A 281 -22.57 -3.20 9.64
CA LEU A 281 -22.27 -4.12 8.54
C LEU A 281 -22.64 -5.56 8.91
N ASN A 282 -23.49 -6.20 8.11
CA ASN A 282 -23.79 -7.62 8.26
C ASN A 282 -22.52 -8.43 7.90
N GLU A 283 -21.65 -8.64 8.88
CA GLU A 283 -20.53 -9.58 8.87
C GLU A 283 -21.10 -10.99 8.99
N GLY A 284 -21.09 -11.73 7.88
CA GLY A 284 -21.67 -13.06 7.84
C GLY A 284 -21.41 -13.83 6.56
N ALA A 285 -20.30 -13.55 5.88
CA ALA A 285 -19.79 -14.43 4.83
C ALA A 285 -18.46 -14.99 5.34
N ASN A 286 -18.45 -16.29 5.70
CA ASN A 286 -17.30 -17.11 6.12
C ASN A 286 -15.93 -16.46 5.83
N LEU A 287 -15.39 -15.73 6.80
CA LEU A 287 -14.01 -15.24 6.82
C LEU A 287 -13.09 -16.31 7.42
N GLY A 288 -13.27 -17.57 7.00
CA GLY A 288 -12.52 -18.72 7.52
C GLY A 288 -11.73 -19.46 6.45
N ASP A 289 -11.77 -18.99 5.21
CA ASP A 289 -11.19 -19.67 4.04
C ASP A 289 -10.25 -18.77 3.22
N TYR A 290 -9.89 -17.60 3.76
CA TYR A 290 -8.95 -16.68 3.10
C TYR A 290 -7.58 -16.74 3.77
N THR A 291 -6.54 -16.71 2.95
CA THR A 291 -5.17 -16.51 3.43
C THR A 291 -4.98 -15.09 3.93
N LYS A 292 -3.99 -14.91 4.82
CA LYS A 292 -3.58 -13.60 5.35
C LYS A 292 -3.40 -12.55 4.24
N ILE A 293 -2.75 -12.94 3.14
CA ILE A 293 -2.49 -12.07 1.97
C ILE A 293 -3.80 -11.56 1.36
N ARG A 294 -4.78 -12.44 1.17
CA ARG A 294 -6.08 -12.08 0.60
C ARG A 294 -6.88 -11.19 1.55
N GLU A 295 -6.89 -11.51 2.84
CA GLU A 295 -7.55 -10.69 3.87
C GLU A 295 -7.02 -9.25 3.88
N ASP A 296 -5.69 -9.09 3.88
CA ASP A 296 -5.03 -7.79 3.88
C ASP A 296 -5.38 -6.99 2.61
N GLY A 297 -5.40 -7.65 1.46
CA GLY A 297 -5.82 -7.07 0.19
C GLY A 297 -7.28 -6.59 0.19
N PHE A 298 -8.20 -7.41 0.71
CA PHE A 298 -9.62 -7.03 0.83
C PHE A 298 -9.83 -5.87 1.80
N MET A 299 -9.10 -5.84 2.92
CA MET A 299 -9.15 -4.74 3.88
C MET A 299 -8.69 -3.43 3.23
N LEU A 300 -7.59 -3.46 2.46
CA LEU A 300 -7.09 -2.31 1.72
C LEU A 300 -8.09 -1.84 0.66
N PHE A 301 -8.65 -2.76 -0.13
CA PHE A 301 -9.69 -2.46 -1.12
C PHE A 301 -10.91 -1.76 -0.48
N LYS A 302 -11.43 -2.31 0.62
CA LYS A 302 -12.55 -1.73 1.38
C LYS A 302 -12.19 -0.32 1.88
N ASN A 303 -10.95 -0.09 2.30
CA ASN A 303 -10.50 1.25 2.72
C ASN A 303 -10.53 2.25 1.57
N LEU A 304 -10.02 1.89 0.39
CA LEU A 304 -10.02 2.74 -0.80
C LEU A 304 -11.44 3.05 -1.28
N CYS A 305 -12.35 2.07 -1.27
CA CYS A 305 -13.76 2.32 -1.53
C CYS A 305 -14.38 3.31 -0.54
N LYS A 306 -14.07 3.18 0.76
CA LYS A 306 -14.55 4.15 1.77
C LYS A 306 -14.02 5.56 1.50
N LEU A 307 -12.75 5.70 1.11
CA LEU A 307 -12.15 7.00 0.76
C LEU A 307 -12.80 7.62 -0.48
N SER A 308 -13.15 6.82 -1.49
CA SER A 308 -13.83 7.34 -2.69
C SER A 308 -15.30 7.74 -2.45
N MET A 309 -15.89 7.35 -1.33
CA MET A 309 -17.27 7.65 -0.94
C MET A 309 -17.42 8.80 0.07
N LYS A 310 -16.32 9.37 0.59
CA LYS A 310 -16.42 10.52 1.52
C LYS A 310 -16.98 11.75 0.77
N PHE A 311 -18.11 12.27 1.23
CA PHE A 311 -18.76 13.46 0.68
C PHE A 311 -18.14 14.75 1.22
N SER A 312 -18.09 15.77 0.37
CA SER A 312 -17.89 17.17 0.75
C SER A 312 -19.12 17.97 0.34
N SER A 313 -19.59 18.86 1.20
CA SER A 313 -20.63 19.84 0.93
C SER A 313 -19.96 21.08 0.33
N GLN A 314 -20.27 21.41 -0.94
CA GLN A 314 -19.61 22.43 -1.79
C GLN A 314 -19.63 23.88 -1.24
N GLU A 315 -18.98 24.16 -0.11
CA GLU A 315 -18.94 25.51 0.48
C GLU A 315 -17.55 25.92 1.02
N HIS A 316 -16.52 25.06 1.02
CA HIS A 316 -15.23 25.33 1.69
C HIS A 316 -13.99 24.90 0.87
N PRO A 317 -12.82 25.54 1.03
CA PRO A 317 -11.57 25.17 0.34
C PRO A 317 -11.12 23.72 0.64
N ASP A 318 -11.53 23.15 1.77
CA ASP A 318 -11.35 21.73 2.08
C ASP A 318 -12.00 20.80 1.03
N ASP A 319 -13.00 21.28 0.29
CA ASP A 319 -13.66 20.57 -0.80
C ASP A 319 -12.70 20.24 -1.96
N GLN A 320 -11.69 21.07 -2.22
CA GLN A 320 -10.74 20.82 -3.29
C GLN A 320 -9.77 19.69 -2.92
N ILE A 321 -9.32 19.64 -1.67
CA ILE A 321 -8.48 18.55 -1.14
C ILE A 321 -9.28 17.25 -1.08
N LEU A 322 -10.55 17.31 -0.63
CA LEU A 322 -11.47 16.18 -0.60
C LEU A 322 -11.74 15.64 -2.01
N LEU A 323 -12.02 16.52 -2.98
CA LEU A 323 -12.22 16.15 -4.37
C LEU A 323 -10.98 15.49 -4.96
N ARG A 324 -9.80 16.07 -4.72
CA ARG A 324 -8.52 15.52 -5.16
C ARG A 324 -8.27 14.13 -4.59
N GLY A 325 -8.51 13.94 -3.29
CA GLY A 325 -8.41 12.62 -2.67
C GLY A 325 -9.39 11.61 -3.25
N LYS A 326 -10.62 12.04 -3.52
CA LYS A 326 -11.62 11.19 -4.15
C LYS A 326 -11.18 10.72 -5.54
N ILE A 327 -10.68 11.63 -6.38
CA ILE A 327 -10.14 11.31 -7.71
C ILE A 327 -9.01 10.29 -7.57
N LEU A 328 -8.02 10.55 -6.71
CA LEU A 328 -6.93 9.61 -6.50
C LEU A 328 -7.43 8.22 -6.05
N SER A 329 -8.39 8.16 -5.13
CA SER A 329 -8.93 6.89 -4.62
C SER A 329 -9.57 6.07 -5.74
N LEU A 330 -10.29 6.75 -6.64
CA LEU A 330 -10.88 6.13 -7.82
C LEU A 330 -9.81 5.65 -8.79
N GLU A 331 -8.81 6.48 -9.09
CA GLU A 331 -7.68 6.10 -9.95
C GLU A 331 -6.94 4.87 -9.41
N LEU A 332 -6.73 4.76 -8.11
CA LEU A 332 -6.14 3.56 -7.49
C LEU A 332 -7.05 2.34 -7.60
N LEU A 333 -8.37 2.51 -7.44
CA LEU A 333 -9.34 1.43 -7.70
C LEU A 333 -9.33 0.99 -9.17
N LYS A 334 -9.14 1.91 -10.12
CA LYS A 334 -8.94 1.57 -11.53
C LYS A 334 -7.67 0.75 -11.73
N VAL A 335 -6.54 1.17 -11.15
CA VAL A 335 -5.29 0.41 -11.19
C VAL A 335 -5.50 -1.02 -10.67
N ILE A 336 -6.23 -1.18 -9.55
CA ILE A 336 -6.57 -2.51 -9.02
C ILE A 336 -7.35 -3.32 -10.06
N MET A 337 -8.40 -2.75 -10.64
CA MET A 337 -9.28 -3.45 -11.59
C MET A 337 -8.62 -3.80 -12.91
N GLU A 338 -7.68 -2.97 -13.39
CA GLU A 338 -6.90 -3.25 -14.60
C GLU A 338 -5.88 -4.38 -14.40
N ASN A 339 -5.47 -4.61 -13.14
CA ASN A 339 -4.54 -5.68 -12.77
C ASN A 339 -5.25 -6.89 -12.11
N ALA A 340 -6.57 -6.81 -11.89
CA ALA A 340 -7.36 -7.84 -11.25
C ALA A 340 -7.54 -9.06 -12.17
N GLY A 341 -7.08 -10.22 -11.68
CA GLY A 341 -7.29 -11.51 -12.32
C GLY A 341 -8.63 -12.17 -11.94
N PRO A 342 -8.82 -13.44 -12.31
CA PRO A 342 -10.06 -14.18 -12.05
C PRO A 342 -10.50 -14.23 -10.58
N VAL A 343 -9.58 -14.26 -9.62
CA VAL A 343 -9.94 -14.34 -8.18
C VAL A 343 -10.70 -13.09 -7.75
N TRP A 344 -10.26 -11.91 -8.19
CA TRP A 344 -10.97 -10.65 -7.93
C TRP A 344 -12.29 -10.50 -8.70
N ARG A 345 -12.43 -11.18 -9.85
CA ARG A 345 -13.63 -11.12 -10.69
C ARG A 345 -14.72 -12.11 -10.28
N THR A 346 -14.34 -13.26 -9.72
CA THR A 346 -15.25 -14.35 -9.32
C THR A 346 -15.75 -14.22 -7.88
N ASN A 347 -15.10 -13.41 -7.04
CA ASN A 347 -15.53 -13.18 -5.66
C ASN A 347 -16.65 -12.11 -5.60
N GLU A 348 -17.76 -12.46 -6.24
CA GLU A 348 -18.82 -11.55 -6.69
C GLU A 348 -19.45 -10.73 -5.56
N ARG A 349 -19.70 -11.29 -4.37
CA ARG A 349 -20.59 -10.61 -3.41
C ARG A 349 -19.99 -9.34 -2.80
N GLN A 350 -18.75 -9.38 -2.31
CA GLN A 350 -18.16 -8.22 -1.63
C GLN A 350 -17.69 -7.15 -2.62
N VAL A 351 -17.09 -7.59 -3.73
CA VAL A 351 -16.61 -6.72 -4.80
C VAL A 351 -17.80 -6.02 -5.47
N ILE A 352 -18.86 -6.75 -5.87
CA ILE A 352 -20.07 -6.16 -6.47
C ILE A 352 -20.83 -5.29 -5.46
N GLN A 353 -20.91 -5.66 -4.17
CA GLN A 353 -21.62 -4.84 -3.18
C GLN A 353 -20.89 -3.51 -2.89
N CYS A 354 -19.56 -3.54 -2.80
CA CYS A 354 -18.76 -2.32 -2.67
C CYS A 354 -18.88 -1.47 -3.94
N PHE A 355 -18.76 -2.07 -5.12
CA PHE A 355 -18.88 -1.35 -6.38
C PHE A 355 -20.28 -0.79 -6.63
N SER A 356 -21.33 -1.53 -6.29
CA SER A 356 -22.71 -1.03 -6.38
C SER A 356 -22.92 0.19 -5.51
N ARG A 357 -22.32 0.24 -4.31
CA ARG A 357 -22.38 1.41 -3.43
C ARG A 357 -21.55 2.59 -3.96
N VAL A 358 -20.32 2.35 -4.41
CA VAL A 358 -19.46 3.38 -5.01
C VAL A 358 -20.13 3.96 -6.27
N PHE A 359 -20.73 3.13 -7.11
CA PHE A 359 -21.44 3.55 -8.32
C PHE A 359 -22.68 4.39 -7.97
N ASN A 360 -23.53 3.91 -7.06
CA ASN A 360 -24.76 4.63 -6.68
C ASN A 360 -24.51 6.01 -6.07
N LEU A 361 -23.41 6.20 -5.32
CA LEU A 361 -23.10 7.48 -4.69
C LEU A 361 -22.41 8.48 -5.63
N ASN A 362 -21.82 8.00 -6.75
CA ASN A 362 -21.03 8.83 -7.67
C ASN A 362 -21.76 9.22 -8.97
N LEU A 363 -23.00 8.76 -9.17
CA LEU A 363 -23.82 9.02 -10.37
C LEU A 363 -24.21 10.49 -10.60
N TYR A 364 -24.00 11.37 -9.62
CA TYR A 364 -24.43 12.78 -9.70
C TYR A 364 -23.40 13.72 -10.33
N SER A 365 -22.23 13.24 -10.74
CA SER A 365 -21.22 14.10 -11.40
C SER A 365 -20.72 13.48 -12.71
N SER A 366 -20.89 14.24 -13.81
CA SER A 366 -20.69 13.82 -15.20
C SER A 366 -19.28 13.28 -15.47
N GLN A 367 -18.26 13.79 -14.76
CA GLN A 367 -16.87 13.37 -14.91
C GLN A 367 -16.60 11.94 -14.35
N TYR A 368 -17.36 11.53 -13.33
CA TYR A 368 -17.28 10.19 -12.74
C TYR A 368 -17.98 9.15 -13.61
N HIS A 369 -18.98 9.56 -14.37
CA HIS A 369 -19.70 8.65 -15.27
C HIS A 369 -18.80 8.12 -16.40
N ILE A 370 -17.88 8.95 -16.92
CA ILE A 370 -16.88 8.55 -17.93
C ILE A 370 -15.83 7.62 -17.31
N PHE A 371 -15.34 7.95 -16.11
CA PHE A 371 -14.39 7.12 -15.37
C PHE A 371 -14.96 5.73 -15.06
N LEU A 372 -16.19 5.70 -14.54
CA LEU A 372 -16.91 4.47 -14.25
C LEU A 372 -17.23 3.71 -15.56
N SER A 373 -17.60 4.38 -16.64
CA SER A 373 -17.82 3.68 -17.92
C SER A 373 -16.51 3.05 -18.46
N SER A 374 -15.38 3.74 -18.38
CA SER A 374 -14.07 3.25 -18.87
C SER A 374 -13.54 2.07 -18.06
N CYS A 375 -13.59 2.13 -16.73
CA CYS A 375 -13.06 1.06 -15.87
C CYS A 375 -13.95 -0.18 -15.89
N PHE A 376 -15.26 0.02 -16.05
CA PHE A 376 -16.23 -1.02 -15.79
C PHE A 376 -16.82 -1.63 -17.07
N CYS A 377 -16.91 -0.94 -18.22
CA CYS A 377 -17.47 -1.55 -19.45
C CYS A 377 -16.81 -2.86 -19.91
N PRO A 378 -15.47 -3.02 -19.87
CA PRO A 378 -14.83 -4.27 -20.24
C PRO A 378 -15.11 -5.38 -19.21
N ASN A 379 -15.11 -5.04 -17.93
CA ASN A 379 -15.25 -5.97 -16.81
C ASN A 379 -16.72 -6.34 -16.52
N LEU A 380 -17.68 -5.46 -16.84
CA LEU A 380 -19.11 -5.71 -16.69
C LEU A 380 -19.68 -6.65 -17.74
N LYS A 381 -19.07 -6.75 -18.93
CA LYS A 381 -19.47 -7.76 -19.92
C LYS A 381 -19.28 -9.19 -19.39
N PHE A 382 -18.25 -9.40 -18.57
CA PHE A 382 -18.02 -10.68 -17.87
C PHE A 382 -19.04 -10.89 -16.74
N LEU A 383 -19.21 -9.89 -15.87
CA LEU A 383 -20.18 -9.99 -14.76
C LEU A 383 -21.62 -10.17 -15.26
N SER A 384 -22.02 -9.51 -16.35
CA SER A 384 -23.35 -9.64 -16.96
C SER A 384 -23.60 -11.04 -17.56
N GLY A 385 -22.55 -11.73 -18.00
CA GLY A 385 -22.62 -13.11 -18.50
C GLY A 385 -22.95 -14.12 -17.39
N ASP A 386 -22.32 -13.97 -16.22
CA ASP A 386 -22.49 -14.88 -15.08
C ASP A 386 -23.67 -14.50 -14.16
N LEU A 387 -24.02 -13.21 -14.05
CA LEU A 387 -25.21 -12.76 -13.32
C LEU A 387 -26.53 -13.25 -13.92
N CYS A 388 -26.54 -13.63 -15.20
CA CYS A 388 -27.72 -14.21 -15.86
C CYS A 388 -28.04 -15.63 -15.37
N LEU A 389 -27.09 -16.34 -14.73
CA LEU A 389 -27.25 -17.72 -14.29
C LEU A 389 -27.65 -17.90 -12.82
N ASN A 390 -27.49 -16.89 -11.95
CA ASN A 390 -27.71 -17.05 -10.49
C ASN A 390 -28.83 -16.21 -9.86
N CYS A 391 -29.71 -15.58 -10.65
CA CYS A 391 -30.82 -14.77 -10.10
C CYS A 391 -32.07 -15.57 -9.66
N HIS A 392 -31.97 -16.88 -9.44
CA HIS A 392 -33.13 -17.72 -9.06
C HIS A 392 -33.30 -17.98 -7.55
N GLY A 393 -32.44 -17.42 -6.68
CA GLY A 393 -32.36 -17.87 -5.29
C GLY A 393 -32.17 -16.80 -4.21
N LEU A 394 -32.85 -15.65 -4.26
CA LEU A 394 -32.97 -14.76 -3.10
C LEU A 394 -34.37 -14.12 -3.06
N GLY A 395 -35.34 -14.90 -2.56
CA GLY A 395 -36.68 -14.43 -2.24
C GLY A 395 -36.75 -13.81 -0.84
N HIS A 396 -37.64 -12.83 -0.71
CA HIS A 396 -38.16 -12.20 0.51
C HIS A 396 -37.27 -11.24 1.31
N ILE A 397 -37.32 -9.96 0.94
CA ILE A 397 -37.57 -8.86 1.90
C ILE A 397 -38.54 -7.87 1.25
N SER A 398 -39.71 -7.71 1.84
CA SER A 398 -40.84 -6.89 1.37
C SER A 398 -41.04 -5.63 2.24
N ALA A 399 -41.58 -4.59 1.60
CA ALA A 399 -42.07 -3.27 2.09
C ALA A 399 -40.97 -2.19 2.22
N LEU A 400 -40.90 -1.09 1.46
CA LEU A 400 -41.92 -0.14 0.95
C LEU A 400 -41.46 0.54 -0.39
N PRO A 401 -42.29 1.39 -1.07
CA PRO A 401 -42.45 1.37 -2.52
C PRO A 401 -41.74 2.50 -3.27
N VAL A 402 -40.97 2.17 -4.30
CA VAL A 402 -40.88 2.97 -5.53
C VAL A 402 -40.75 1.99 -6.70
N LYS A 403 -41.80 1.92 -7.51
CA LYS A 403 -41.78 1.25 -8.81
C LYS A 403 -40.81 2.00 -9.73
N SER A 404 -39.70 1.37 -10.10
CA SER A 404 -39.18 1.38 -11.48
C SER A 404 -37.92 0.52 -11.58
N ASP A 405 -38.15 -0.76 -11.80
CA ASP A 405 -37.40 -1.63 -12.70
C ASP A 405 -35.86 -1.61 -12.67
N LYS A 406 -35.28 -2.36 -11.72
CA LYS A 406 -33.83 -2.63 -11.63
C LYS A 406 -33.26 -3.38 -12.85
N LYS A 407 -34.11 -4.03 -13.64
CA LYS A 407 -33.75 -4.68 -14.91
C LYS A 407 -33.60 -3.66 -16.04
N GLY A 408 -34.39 -2.59 -16.01
CA GLY A 408 -34.28 -1.45 -16.91
C GLY A 408 -33.01 -0.64 -16.69
N PHE A 409 -32.57 -0.47 -15.43
CA PHE A 409 -31.36 0.29 -15.10
C PHE A 409 -30.08 -0.30 -15.73
N TRP A 410 -29.89 -1.61 -15.63
CA TRP A 410 -28.74 -2.29 -16.22
C TRP A 410 -28.81 -2.34 -17.75
N ASN A 411 -29.99 -2.54 -18.33
CA ASN A 411 -30.18 -2.44 -19.78
C ASN A 411 -29.91 -1.02 -20.30
N HIS A 412 -30.26 0.01 -19.53
CA HIS A 412 -29.99 1.40 -19.88
C HIS A 412 -28.49 1.72 -19.81
N ILE A 413 -27.76 1.18 -18.82
CA ILE A 413 -26.30 1.30 -18.75
C ILE A 413 -25.62 0.58 -19.92
N VAL A 414 -26.10 -0.60 -20.30
CA VAL A 414 -25.59 -1.34 -21.48
C VAL A 414 -25.89 -0.61 -22.78
N GLU A 415 -27.09 -0.03 -22.94
CA GLU A 415 -27.45 0.79 -24.11
C GLU A 415 -26.63 2.08 -24.20
N ILE A 416 -26.44 2.79 -23.08
CA ILE A 416 -25.66 4.03 -23.03
C ILE A 416 -24.18 3.75 -23.36
N SER A 417 -23.60 2.68 -22.82
CA SER A 417 -22.23 2.28 -23.15
C SER A 417 -22.07 1.74 -24.57
N TRP A 418 -23.10 1.09 -25.11
CA TRP A 418 -23.10 0.66 -26.52
C TRP A 418 -23.19 1.84 -27.48
N HIS A 419 -23.93 2.89 -27.14
CA HIS A 419 -24.00 4.13 -27.92
C HIS A 419 -22.70 4.96 -27.83
N ALA A 420 -22.07 5.06 -26.66
CA ALA A 420 -20.80 5.76 -26.49
C ALA A 420 -19.63 5.09 -27.25
N SER A 421 -19.67 3.76 -27.42
CA SER A 421 -18.71 3.00 -28.22
C SER A 421 -18.88 3.18 -29.74
N LYS A 422 -20.00 3.75 -30.20
CA LYS A 422 -20.36 3.83 -31.63
C LYS A 422 -20.30 5.23 -32.22
N THR A 423 -20.01 6.28 -31.45
CA THR A 423 -19.83 7.63 -32.02
C THR A 423 -18.47 7.74 -32.70
N PRO A 424 -18.39 7.82 -34.04
CA PRO A 424 -17.15 8.17 -34.73
C PRO A 424 -16.87 9.64 -34.42
N LYS A 425 -15.59 9.99 -34.23
CA LYS A 425 -15.14 11.38 -34.29
C LYS A 425 -15.57 11.96 -35.66
N MET A 426 -16.64 12.75 -35.71
CA MET A 426 -16.87 13.62 -36.86
C MET A 426 -15.90 14.80 -36.76
N GLU A 427 -14.95 14.80 -37.69
CA GLU A 427 -14.12 15.93 -38.08
C GLU A 427 -14.99 17.17 -38.30
N GLN A 428 -14.66 18.26 -37.62
CA GLN A 428 -15.06 19.58 -38.08
C GLN A 428 -14.13 19.97 -39.24
N CYS A 429 -14.61 19.72 -40.46
CA CYS A 429 -14.20 20.48 -41.62
C CYS A 429 -14.98 21.81 -41.65
N SER A 430 -14.21 22.87 -41.83
CA SER A 430 -14.54 24.29 -42.04
C SER A 430 -15.92 24.68 -42.59
N SER A 431 -16.44 25.79 -42.05
CA SER A 431 -16.81 26.98 -42.83
C SER A 431 -16.54 28.23 -42.02
#